data_AF-A0A925K8M0-F1
#
_entry.id   AF-A0A925K8M0-F1
#
_cell.length_a   1.000
_cell.length_b   1.000
_cell.length_c   1.000
_cell.angle_alpha   90.00
_cell.angle_beta   90.00
_cell.angle_gamma   90.00
#
_symmetry.space_group_name_H-M   'P 1'
#
loop_
_entity.id
_entity.type
_entity.pdbx_description
1 polymer ?
#
loop_
_entity_poly.entity_id
_entity_poly.type
_entity_poly.pdbx_seq_one_letter_code
_entity_poly.pdbx_strand_id
1 'polypeptide(L)'
;MKHLFLVFFLLTCVSVGYTQYLDLGKQGDSLYKMQDYRSAAARYLAAAKQTPAHTNPKSFYYNAACCYALLNEHDTAKKYLDKALYKHQYKNFDGLLADKDFESMHKLEYWKNIQTFIAKEKQRLGDPANTKLVTTDIHNFWTAYDAAEKDTANRQQIFIDQYFNKATPGLQDYYLMKIGSVAAFVKNQDQKKDFYKAIRANTLKIDLMKTEIIGYLQQLKTLYDDAIFPDIYFVIGRWNSAGTASDNGMLIGVDQQVKTPDIPLHELSLWAKNNFQPADRLPIVVTHELIHSQQTKMKEDTTLLFFAVVEGMADFMCELITGKNPSQRQHEFAKTRKKQVWEDFKKEMYLQRYYNWIANGNQESAEKPADLGYYVGYEICKAYYDRAPDKKQAIKDFFNLKDYKDFLEKSGYEEKMKLLP
;
A
#
# COMPACT_ATOMS: atom_id res chain seq x y z
N MET A 1 -5.98 -11.74 -13.98
CA MET A 1 -5.76 -10.99 -12.74
C MET A 1 -6.79 -11.43 -11.71
N LYS A 2 -6.33 -12.12 -10.66
CA LYS A 2 -7.06 -12.30 -9.40
C LYS A 2 -6.17 -11.62 -8.35
N HIS A 3 -6.79 -10.90 -7.41
CA HIS A 3 -6.20 -9.89 -6.51
C HIS A 3 -6.11 -8.49 -7.14
N LEU A 4 -7.24 -7.78 -7.03
CA LEU A 4 -7.34 -6.35 -7.29
C LEU A 4 -6.94 -5.64 -5.99
N PHE A 5 -5.66 -5.31 -5.82
CA PHE A 5 -5.33 -4.22 -4.89
C PHE A 5 -5.96 -2.96 -5.48
N LEU A 6 -6.81 -2.29 -4.70
CA LEU A 6 -7.50 -1.06 -5.08
C LEU A 6 -6.45 0.06 -5.24
N VAL A 7 -5.84 0.12 -6.42
CA VAL A 7 -4.87 1.15 -6.80
C VAL A 7 -5.59 2.13 -7.71
N PHE A 8 -5.86 3.33 -7.18
CA PHE A 8 -6.34 4.46 -7.97
C PHE A 8 -5.31 4.82 -9.04
N PHE A 9 -5.65 4.62 -10.31
CA PHE A 9 -4.89 5.08 -11.46
C PHE A 9 -5.42 6.44 -11.93
N LEU A 10 -4.60 7.49 -11.77
CA LEU A 10 -4.72 8.72 -12.55
C LEU A 10 -3.95 8.54 -13.86
N LEU A 11 -4.67 8.53 -14.97
CA LEU A 11 -4.13 8.48 -16.33
C LEU A 11 -3.20 9.69 -16.56
N THR A 12 -1.90 9.45 -16.75
CA THR A 12 -0.96 10.45 -17.27
C THR A 12 -0.20 9.86 -18.44
N CYS A 13 -0.02 10.64 -19.51
CA CYS A 13 0.71 10.25 -20.71
C CYS A 13 2.14 9.83 -20.36
N VAL A 14 2.54 8.63 -20.80
CA VAL A 14 3.86 8.04 -20.49
C VAL A 14 4.70 7.94 -21.76
N SER A 15 6.00 8.19 -21.61
CA SER A 15 7.04 8.11 -22.64
C SER A 15 7.14 6.73 -23.30
N VAL A 16 7.47 6.73 -24.60
CA VAL A 16 7.44 5.64 -25.60
C VAL A 16 8.16 4.33 -25.20
N GLY A 17 9.13 4.36 -24.27
CA GLY A 17 9.82 3.15 -23.78
C GLY A 17 9.06 2.36 -22.69
N TYR A 18 8.24 3.03 -21.88
CA TYR A 18 7.45 2.35 -20.83
C TYR A 18 6.30 1.53 -21.41
N THR A 19 5.77 1.95 -22.55
CA THR A 19 4.64 1.31 -23.20
C THR A 19 5.03 -0.04 -23.80
N GLN A 20 6.27 -0.18 -24.31
CA GLN A 20 6.63 -1.34 -25.11
C GLN A 20 6.62 -2.68 -24.34
N TYR A 21 7.29 -2.74 -23.17
CA TYR A 21 7.31 -3.97 -22.38
C TYR A 21 5.94 -4.28 -21.75
N LEU A 22 5.19 -3.26 -21.36
CA LEU A 22 3.81 -3.42 -20.85
C LEU A 22 2.88 -3.95 -21.95
N ASP A 23 3.03 -3.47 -23.19
CA ASP A 23 2.24 -3.93 -24.32
C ASP A 23 2.60 -5.37 -24.73
N LEU A 24 3.87 -5.77 -24.62
CA LEU A 24 4.28 -7.18 -24.73
C LEU A 24 3.62 -8.04 -23.64
N GLY A 25 3.55 -7.53 -22.41
CA GLY A 25 2.80 -8.16 -21.32
C GLY A 25 1.32 -8.39 -21.68
N LYS A 26 0.63 -7.34 -22.16
CA LYS A 26 -0.77 -7.43 -22.60
C LYS A 26 -0.98 -8.40 -23.77
N GLN A 27 -0.03 -8.45 -24.71
CA GLN A 27 -0.06 -9.45 -25.79
C GLN A 27 0.05 -10.87 -25.21
N GLY A 28 0.93 -11.07 -24.23
CA GLY A 28 1.03 -12.31 -23.46
C GLY A 28 -0.29 -12.68 -22.81
N ASP A 29 -0.95 -11.73 -22.15
CA ASP A 29 -2.27 -11.95 -21.52
C ASP A 29 -3.35 -12.36 -22.52
N SER A 30 -3.38 -11.73 -23.70
CA SER A 30 -4.31 -12.08 -24.77
C SER A 30 -4.07 -13.50 -25.30
N LEU A 31 -2.81 -13.86 -25.55
CA LEU A 31 -2.44 -15.20 -26.02
C LEU A 31 -2.72 -16.27 -24.96
N TYR A 32 -2.46 -15.98 -23.68
CA TYR A 32 -2.77 -16.86 -22.57
C TYR A 32 -4.28 -17.14 -22.51
N LYS A 33 -5.13 -16.12 -22.67
CA LYS A 33 -6.60 -16.28 -22.71
C LYS A 33 -7.06 -17.15 -23.90
N MET A 34 -6.31 -17.14 -25.00
CA MET A 34 -6.54 -18.01 -26.16
C MET A 34 -5.93 -19.41 -25.98
N GLN A 35 -5.34 -19.71 -24.83
CA GLN A 35 -4.63 -20.96 -24.52
C GLN A 35 -3.40 -21.22 -25.42
N ASP A 36 -2.91 -20.21 -26.14
CA ASP A 36 -1.62 -20.29 -26.83
C ASP A 36 -0.48 -20.00 -25.84
N TYR A 37 -0.26 -20.95 -24.92
CA TYR A 37 0.67 -20.79 -23.81
C TYR A 37 2.12 -20.62 -24.26
N ARG A 38 2.51 -21.24 -25.39
CA ARG A 38 3.88 -21.13 -25.89
C ARG A 38 4.16 -19.71 -26.40
N SER A 39 3.25 -19.16 -27.19
CA SER A 39 3.38 -17.77 -27.65
C SER A 39 3.23 -16.78 -26.51
N ALA A 40 2.31 -17.04 -25.56
CA ALA A 40 2.14 -16.21 -24.37
C ALA A 40 3.43 -16.14 -23.54
N ALA A 41 4.06 -17.29 -23.25
CA ALA A 41 5.34 -17.35 -22.54
C ALA A 41 6.43 -16.55 -23.26
N ALA A 42 6.52 -16.66 -24.59
CA ALA A 42 7.50 -15.90 -25.38
C ALA A 42 7.29 -14.38 -25.23
N ARG A 43 6.03 -13.91 -25.22
CA ARG A 43 5.71 -12.49 -25.01
C ARG A 43 6.04 -12.02 -23.59
N TYR A 44 5.72 -12.81 -22.57
CA TYR A 44 6.09 -12.48 -21.20
C TYR A 44 7.62 -12.41 -21.01
N LEU A 45 8.38 -13.35 -21.57
CA LEU A 45 9.84 -13.31 -21.49
C LEU A 45 10.46 -12.14 -22.26
N ALA A 46 9.87 -11.76 -23.40
CA ALA A 46 10.25 -10.55 -24.12
C ALA A 46 9.97 -9.29 -23.29
N ALA A 47 8.80 -9.20 -22.64
CA ALA A 47 8.47 -8.13 -21.71
C ALA A 47 9.46 -8.06 -20.54
N ALA A 48 9.76 -9.20 -19.91
CA ALA A 48 10.73 -9.30 -18.82
C ALA A 48 12.12 -8.81 -19.23
N LYS A 49 12.58 -9.14 -20.44
CA LYS A 49 13.88 -8.71 -20.98
C LYS A 49 13.93 -7.20 -21.24
N GLN A 50 12.81 -6.60 -21.62
CA GLN A 50 12.69 -5.16 -21.90
C GLN A 50 12.30 -4.34 -20.68
N THR A 51 12.11 -4.97 -19.53
CA THR A 51 11.75 -4.30 -18.28
C THR A 51 12.93 -3.43 -17.82
N PRO A 52 12.74 -2.11 -17.64
CA PRO A 52 13.79 -1.21 -17.16
C PRO A 52 14.37 -1.65 -15.81
N ALA A 53 15.66 -1.41 -15.58
CA ALA A 53 16.38 -1.88 -14.38
C ALA A 53 15.78 -1.36 -13.06
N HIS A 54 15.15 -0.19 -13.08
CA HIS A 54 14.47 0.42 -11.94
C HIS A 54 13.01 -0.04 -11.75
N THR A 55 12.59 -1.07 -12.48
CA THR A 55 11.28 -1.72 -12.35
C THR A 55 11.46 -3.23 -12.17
N ASN A 56 10.39 -3.95 -11.81
CA ASN A 56 10.49 -5.36 -11.44
C ASN A 56 9.75 -6.28 -12.42
N PRO A 57 10.44 -7.23 -13.11
CA PRO A 57 9.82 -8.15 -14.07
C PRO A 57 9.17 -9.40 -13.42
N LYS A 58 9.05 -9.47 -12.09
CA LYS A 58 8.59 -10.67 -11.35
C LYS A 58 7.33 -11.30 -11.93
N SER A 59 6.30 -10.50 -12.23
CA SER A 59 5.02 -10.99 -12.75
C SER A 59 5.14 -11.60 -14.14
N PHE A 60 6.03 -11.10 -14.99
CA PHE A 60 6.25 -11.70 -16.32
C PHE A 60 6.95 -13.06 -16.22
N TYR A 61 7.91 -13.20 -15.31
CA TYR A 61 8.53 -14.51 -15.06
C TYR A 61 7.55 -15.50 -14.43
N TYR A 62 6.70 -15.04 -13.51
CA TYR A 62 5.63 -15.84 -12.93
C TYR A 62 4.66 -16.33 -14.01
N ASN A 63 4.11 -15.43 -14.84
CA ASN A 63 3.16 -15.81 -15.89
C ASN A 63 3.80 -16.71 -16.96
N ALA A 64 5.08 -16.50 -17.29
CA ALA A 64 5.80 -17.42 -18.16
C ALA A 64 5.92 -18.82 -17.54
N ALA A 65 6.20 -18.91 -16.23
CA ALA A 65 6.24 -20.19 -15.53
C ALA A 65 4.89 -20.91 -15.54
N CYS A 66 3.78 -20.19 -15.35
CA CYS A 66 2.42 -20.72 -15.48
C CYS A 66 2.20 -21.34 -16.87
N CYS A 67 2.53 -20.61 -17.94
CA CYS A 67 2.42 -21.13 -19.31
C CYS A 67 3.21 -22.42 -19.52
N TYR A 68 4.44 -22.50 -19.02
CA TYR A 68 5.26 -23.71 -19.16
C TYR A 68 4.75 -24.88 -18.31
N ALA A 69 4.17 -24.61 -17.14
CA ALA A 69 3.54 -25.63 -16.31
C ALA A 69 2.30 -26.24 -17.00
N LEU A 70 1.48 -25.40 -17.64
CA LEU A 70 0.33 -25.81 -18.46
C LEU A 70 0.72 -26.61 -19.71
N LEU A 71 1.92 -26.37 -20.25
CA LEU A 71 2.51 -27.16 -21.34
C LEU A 71 3.21 -28.45 -20.86
N ASN A 72 3.19 -28.75 -19.55
CA ASN A 72 3.95 -29.83 -18.90
C ASN A 72 5.48 -29.74 -19.09
N GLU A 73 6.01 -28.56 -19.41
CA GLU A 73 7.45 -28.29 -19.51
C GLU A 73 8.02 -27.93 -18.13
N HIS A 74 7.99 -28.88 -17.20
CA HIS A 74 8.24 -28.62 -15.77
C HIS A 74 9.61 -28.01 -15.48
N ASP A 75 10.69 -28.38 -16.19
CA ASP A 75 12.02 -27.81 -15.92
C ASP A 75 12.12 -26.34 -16.35
N THR A 76 11.46 -25.98 -17.45
CA THR A 76 11.35 -24.58 -17.89
C THR A 76 10.47 -23.77 -16.95
N ALA A 77 9.35 -24.36 -16.47
CA ALA A 77 8.49 -23.74 -15.49
C ALA A 77 9.24 -23.44 -14.17
N LYS A 78 9.96 -24.43 -13.62
CA LYS A 78 10.82 -24.27 -12.43
C LYS A 78 11.81 -23.11 -12.60
N LYS A 79 12.55 -23.10 -13.71
CA LYS A 79 13.55 -22.06 -14.00
C LYS A 79 12.98 -20.64 -13.93
N TYR A 80 11.79 -20.41 -14.47
CA TYR A 80 11.18 -19.08 -14.47
C TYR A 80 10.46 -18.76 -13.17
N LEU A 81 9.90 -19.76 -12.49
CA LEU A 81 9.33 -19.58 -11.16
C LEU A 81 10.42 -19.24 -10.12
N ASP A 82 11.58 -19.90 -10.17
CA ASP A 82 12.77 -19.58 -9.36
C ASP A 82 13.23 -18.13 -9.60
N LYS A 83 13.23 -17.68 -10.86
CA LYS A 83 13.54 -16.28 -11.19
C LYS A 83 12.53 -15.33 -10.57
N ALA A 84 11.23 -15.63 -10.66
CA ALA A 84 10.19 -14.79 -10.07
C ALA A 84 10.36 -14.74 -8.54
N LEU A 85 10.45 -15.89 -7.88
CA LEU A 85 10.50 -16.01 -6.41
C LEU A 85 11.81 -15.49 -5.82
N TYR A 86 12.95 -16.03 -6.27
CA TYR A 86 14.23 -15.82 -5.58
C TYR A 86 15.00 -14.62 -6.11
N LYS A 87 14.98 -14.40 -7.43
CA LYS A 87 15.72 -13.28 -8.02
C LYS A 87 14.92 -11.97 -7.97
N HIS A 88 13.63 -12.03 -8.25
CA HIS A 88 12.78 -10.85 -8.40
C HIS A 88 11.77 -10.65 -7.26
N GLN A 89 11.83 -11.50 -6.23
CA GLN A 89 11.07 -11.37 -4.99
C GLN A 89 9.55 -11.29 -5.22
N TYR A 90 9.01 -12.22 -6.01
CA TYR A 90 7.57 -12.44 -6.07
C TYR A 90 7.06 -12.95 -4.71
N LYS A 91 6.10 -12.26 -4.11
CA LYS A 91 5.65 -12.55 -2.73
C LYS A 91 4.15 -12.85 -2.57
N ASN A 92 3.39 -12.90 -3.66
CA ASN A 92 2.00 -13.38 -3.61
C ASN A 92 1.94 -14.91 -3.43
N PHE A 93 2.30 -15.36 -2.22
CA PHE A 93 2.45 -16.77 -1.88
C PHE A 93 1.12 -17.52 -1.83
N ASP A 94 0.06 -16.90 -1.28
CA ASP A 94 -1.27 -17.51 -1.26
C ASP A 94 -1.83 -17.68 -2.67
N GLY A 95 -1.63 -16.67 -3.53
CA GLY A 95 -1.95 -16.77 -4.95
C GLY A 95 -1.20 -17.91 -5.63
N LEU A 96 0.13 -18.01 -5.44
CA LEU A 96 0.95 -19.08 -6.02
C LEU A 96 0.48 -20.48 -5.58
N LEU A 97 0.22 -20.67 -4.28
CA LEU A 97 -0.19 -21.98 -3.75
C LEU A 97 -1.60 -22.40 -4.20
N ALA A 98 -2.47 -21.43 -4.54
CA ALA A 98 -3.82 -21.67 -5.02
C ALA A 98 -3.92 -21.68 -6.56
N ASP A 99 -2.84 -21.37 -7.27
CA ASP A 99 -2.84 -21.24 -8.73
C ASP A 99 -2.89 -22.62 -9.41
N LYS A 100 -3.94 -22.84 -10.20
CA LYS A 100 -4.21 -24.12 -10.83
C LYS A 100 -3.27 -24.42 -11.99
N ASP A 101 -2.60 -23.41 -12.53
CA ASP A 101 -1.65 -23.58 -13.62
C ASP A 101 -0.47 -24.48 -13.23
N PHE A 102 -0.18 -24.58 -11.93
CA PHE A 102 0.87 -25.44 -11.37
C PHE A 102 0.38 -26.81 -10.89
N GLU A 103 -0.87 -27.21 -11.14
CA GLU A 103 -1.41 -28.50 -10.69
C GLU A 103 -0.54 -29.70 -11.12
N SER A 104 0.01 -29.67 -12.34
CA SER A 104 0.93 -30.69 -12.88
C SER A 104 2.23 -30.82 -12.08
N MET A 105 2.61 -29.77 -11.35
CA MET A 105 3.85 -29.69 -10.58
C MET A 105 3.66 -30.03 -9.10
N HIS A 106 2.43 -30.07 -8.57
CA HIS A 106 2.16 -30.24 -7.13
C HIS A 106 2.73 -31.53 -6.52
N LYS A 107 2.93 -32.57 -7.34
CA LYS A 107 3.48 -33.86 -6.91
C LYS A 107 5.01 -33.92 -6.95
N LEU A 108 5.67 -32.89 -7.50
CA LEU A 108 7.12 -32.85 -7.62
C LEU A 108 7.76 -32.42 -6.29
N GLU A 109 8.93 -32.98 -5.96
CA GLU A 109 9.71 -32.56 -4.77
C GLU A 109 10.01 -31.05 -4.79
N TYR A 110 10.16 -30.49 -6.00
CA TYR A 110 10.30 -29.04 -6.19
C TYR A 110 9.15 -28.23 -5.56
N TRP A 111 7.90 -28.68 -5.71
CA TRP A 111 6.76 -27.96 -5.14
C TRP A 111 6.75 -28.01 -3.61
N LYS A 112 7.12 -29.16 -3.04
CA LYS A 112 7.31 -29.31 -1.58
C LYS A 112 8.41 -28.37 -1.04
N ASN A 113 9.47 -28.16 -1.80
CA ASN A 113 10.51 -27.17 -1.46
C ASN A 113 9.97 -25.74 -1.49
N ILE A 114 9.15 -25.38 -2.49
CA ILE A 114 8.45 -24.08 -2.53
C ILE A 114 7.56 -23.92 -1.30
N GLN A 115 6.73 -24.91 -0.96
CA GLN A 115 5.86 -24.86 0.21
C GLN A 115 6.65 -24.64 1.50
N THR A 116 7.80 -25.31 1.63
CA THR A 116 8.71 -25.15 2.78
C THR A 116 9.32 -23.73 2.82
N PHE A 117 9.74 -23.20 1.67
CA PHE A 117 10.24 -21.83 1.56
C PHE A 117 9.16 -20.81 1.96
N ILE A 118 7.95 -20.95 1.43
CA ILE A 118 6.82 -20.06 1.74
C ILE A 118 6.45 -20.13 3.22
N ALA A 119 6.43 -21.33 3.82
CA ALA A 119 6.15 -21.48 5.25
C ALA A 119 7.18 -20.72 6.11
N LYS A 120 8.47 -20.78 5.75
CA LYS A 120 9.54 -20.01 6.42
C LYS A 120 9.35 -18.51 6.24
N GLU A 121 9.01 -18.04 5.04
CA GLU A 121 8.74 -16.62 4.81
C GLU A 121 7.51 -16.12 5.59
N LYS A 122 6.44 -16.92 5.67
CA LYS A 122 5.27 -16.58 6.50
C LYS A 122 5.61 -16.55 7.99
N GLN A 123 6.45 -17.48 8.46
CA GLN A 123 6.93 -17.47 9.84
C GLN A 123 7.75 -16.19 10.11
N ARG A 124 8.65 -15.81 9.19
CA ARG A 124 9.42 -14.56 9.28
C ARG A 124 8.50 -13.35 9.41
N LEU A 125 7.46 -13.28 8.57
CA LEU A 125 6.47 -12.20 8.60
C LEU A 125 5.66 -12.16 9.90
N GLY A 126 5.57 -13.25 10.67
CA GLY A 126 4.82 -13.28 11.93
C GLY A 126 5.55 -12.63 13.12
N ASP A 127 6.79 -12.18 12.95
CA ASP A 127 7.62 -11.61 14.00
C ASP A 127 8.09 -10.18 13.64
N PRO A 128 7.69 -9.16 14.42
CA PRO A 128 8.04 -7.77 14.14
C PRO A 128 9.56 -7.50 14.20
N ALA A 129 10.35 -8.34 14.88
CA ALA A 129 11.81 -8.19 14.91
C ALA A 129 12.46 -8.47 13.54
N ASN A 130 11.76 -9.18 12.65
CA ASN A 130 12.25 -9.49 11.30
C ASN A 130 11.83 -8.44 10.26
N THR A 131 11.05 -7.43 10.65
CA THR A 131 10.60 -6.36 9.76
C THR A 131 11.74 -5.41 9.43
N LYS A 132 11.96 -5.20 8.13
CA LYS A 132 12.95 -4.21 7.68
C LYS A 132 12.29 -2.85 7.51
N LEU A 133 12.82 -1.83 8.19
CA LEU A 133 12.50 -0.42 7.96
C LEU A 133 13.56 0.19 7.03
N VAL A 134 13.25 0.22 5.73
CA VAL A 134 14.19 0.51 4.65
C VAL A 134 14.13 1.99 4.25
N THR A 135 15.20 2.72 4.54
CA THR A 135 15.35 4.17 4.23
C THR A 135 16.41 4.44 3.16
N THR A 136 17.02 3.39 2.58
CA THR A 136 18.10 3.51 1.57
C THR A 136 17.72 4.41 0.40
N ASP A 137 16.45 4.38 -0.02
CA ASP A 137 15.96 5.22 -1.12
C ASP A 137 15.94 6.71 -0.78
N ILE A 138 15.73 7.10 0.49
CA ILE A 138 15.87 8.51 0.91
C ILE A 138 17.30 8.99 0.69
N HIS A 139 18.28 8.18 1.09
CA HIS A 139 19.70 8.51 0.95
C HIS A 139 20.16 8.55 -0.51
N ASN A 140 19.71 7.57 -1.31
CA ASN A 140 19.96 7.54 -2.75
C ASN A 140 19.35 8.76 -3.45
N PHE A 141 18.13 9.16 -3.06
CA PHE A 141 17.48 10.35 -3.60
C PHE A 141 18.31 11.61 -3.34
N TRP A 142 18.76 11.86 -2.11
CA TRP A 142 19.53 13.07 -1.81
C TRP A 142 20.90 13.08 -2.49
N THR A 143 21.52 11.91 -2.65
CA THR A 143 22.75 11.77 -3.44
C THR A 143 22.52 12.16 -4.90
N ALA A 144 21.44 11.65 -5.51
CA ALA A 144 21.07 11.98 -6.88
C ALA A 144 20.67 13.46 -7.02
N TYR A 145 19.94 14.01 -6.05
CA TYR A 145 19.52 15.40 -6.02
C TYR A 145 20.72 16.35 -6.01
N ASP A 146 21.71 16.10 -5.15
CA ASP A 146 22.94 16.91 -5.07
C ASP A 146 23.77 16.86 -6.36
N ALA A 147 23.87 15.67 -6.98
CA ALA A 147 24.53 15.53 -8.28
C ALA A 147 23.77 16.29 -9.38
N ALA A 148 22.44 16.20 -9.37
CA ALA A 148 21.57 16.83 -10.34
C ALA A 148 21.48 18.36 -10.22
N GLU A 149 21.77 18.94 -9.05
CA GLU A 149 21.91 20.39 -8.88
C GLU A 149 23.23 20.92 -9.48
N LYS A 150 24.27 20.08 -9.55
CA LYS A 150 25.57 20.44 -10.14
C LYS A 150 25.59 20.29 -11.66
N ASP A 151 24.82 19.35 -12.19
CA ASP A 151 24.68 19.11 -13.63
C ASP A 151 23.19 19.05 -14.02
N THR A 152 22.63 20.24 -14.25
CA THR A 152 21.22 20.38 -14.60
C THR A 152 20.92 19.88 -16.02
N ALA A 153 21.91 19.81 -16.90
CA ALA A 153 21.73 19.32 -18.27
C ALA A 153 21.47 17.81 -18.30
N ASN A 154 22.09 17.06 -17.39
CA ASN A 154 21.94 15.59 -17.30
C ASN A 154 21.03 15.15 -16.14
N ARG A 155 20.24 16.05 -15.54
CA ARG A 155 19.41 15.81 -14.35
C ARG A 155 18.55 14.55 -14.41
N GLN A 156 17.84 14.30 -15.52
CA GLN A 156 17.03 13.08 -15.66
C GLN A 156 17.87 11.81 -15.63
N GLN A 157 19.01 11.81 -16.32
CA GLN A 157 19.93 10.67 -16.37
C GLN A 157 20.56 10.41 -15.00
N ILE A 158 20.90 11.47 -14.26
CA ILE A 158 21.42 11.36 -12.89
C ILE A 158 20.40 10.68 -11.96
N PHE A 159 19.12 11.07 -12.01
CA PHE A 159 18.09 10.37 -11.23
C PHE A 159 17.89 8.92 -11.69
N ILE A 160 17.99 8.63 -12.99
CA ILE A 160 17.97 7.24 -13.49
C ILE A 160 19.10 6.44 -12.85
N ASP A 161 20.34 6.91 -12.94
CA ASP A 161 21.51 6.12 -12.55
C ASP A 161 21.71 6.04 -11.04
N GLN A 162 21.43 7.13 -10.32
CA GLN A 162 21.76 7.24 -8.90
C GLN A 162 20.57 6.99 -7.97
N TYR A 163 19.34 7.16 -8.45
CA TYR A 163 18.14 6.90 -7.64
C TYR A 163 17.40 5.65 -8.12
N PHE A 164 16.91 5.65 -9.35
CA PHE A 164 16.02 4.60 -9.85
C PHE A 164 16.76 3.27 -10.13
N ASN A 165 17.93 3.28 -10.76
CA ASN A 165 18.72 2.06 -11.00
C ASN A 165 19.32 1.48 -9.72
N LYS A 166 19.29 2.23 -8.61
CA LYS A 166 19.64 1.79 -7.26
C LYS A 166 18.41 1.54 -6.37
N ALA A 167 17.22 1.50 -6.97
CA ALA A 167 15.97 1.34 -6.25
C ALA A 167 15.96 0.04 -5.44
N THR A 168 15.54 0.15 -4.18
CA THR A 168 15.13 -1.04 -3.43
C THR A 168 13.87 -1.66 -4.07
N PRO A 169 13.51 -2.92 -3.73
CA PRO A 169 12.26 -3.51 -4.23
C PRO A 169 11.03 -2.62 -4.01
N GLY A 170 10.96 -1.91 -2.88
CA GLY A 170 9.87 -0.98 -2.59
C GLY A 170 9.82 0.22 -3.53
N LEU A 171 10.96 0.84 -3.85
CA LEU A 171 10.99 1.93 -4.83
C LEU A 171 10.69 1.44 -6.25
N GLN A 172 11.10 0.22 -6.63
CA GLN A 172 10.73 -0.35 -7.93
C GLN A 172 9.20 -0.50 -8.07
N ASP A 173 8.54 -0.98 -7.02
CA ASP A 173 7.08 -1.11 -7.01
C ASP A 173 6.40 0.27 -6.95
N TYR A 174 6.88 1.18 -6.09
CA TYR A 174 6.38 2.55 -5.99
C TYR A 174 6.56 3.33 -7.30
N TYR A 175 7.65 3.05 -8.04
CA TYR A 175 7.87 3.62 -9.36
C TYR A 175 6.74 3.26 -10.31
N LEU A 176 6.42 1.98 -10.42
CA LEU A 176 5.39 1.47 -11.32
C LEU A 176 3.99 1.97 -10.93
N MET A 177 3.70 1.97 -9.63
CA MET A 177 2.35 2.27 -9.12
C MET A 177 2.07 3.77 -9.06
N LYS A 178 3.07 4.59 -8.69
CA LYS A 178 2.87 5.99 -8.31
C LYS A 178 3.70 6.95 -9.16
N ILE A 179 5.02 6.74 -9.32
CA ILE A 179 5.88 7.72 -10.02
C ILE A 179 5.62 7.72 -11.53
N GLY A 180 5.60 6.55 -12.17
CA GLY A 180 5.26 6.32 -13.58
C GLY A 180 6.26 6.84 -14.62
N SER A 181 6.90 7.99 -14.39
CA SER A 181 7.83 8.60 -15.35
C SER A 181 8.92 9.41 -14.66
N VAL A 182 10.17 9.21 -15.11
CA VAL A 182 11.34 10.00 -14.67
C VAL A 182 11.14 11.46 -15.04
N ALA A 183 10.65 11.75 -16.25
CA ALA A 183 10.41 13.12 -16.69
C ALA A 183 9.36 13.83 -15.82
N ALA A 184 8.26 13.14 -15.47
CA ALA A 184 7.25 13.69 -14.58
C ALA A 184 7.77 13.88 -13.15
N PHE A 185 8.60 12.94 -12.67
CA PHE A 185 9.28 13.04 -11.39
C PHE A 185 10.18 14.28 -11.32
N VAL A 186 11.10 14.44 -12.28
CA VAL A 186 12.04 15.56 -12.34
C VAL A 186 11.30 16.89 -12.49
N LYS A 187 10.27 16.95 -13.35
CA LYS A 187 9.42 18.14 -13.48
C LYS A 187 8.79 18.54 -12.14
N ASN A 188 8.34 17.59 -11.34
CA ASN A 188 7.80 17.88 -10.00
C ASN A 188 8.88 18.44 -9.07
N GLN A 189 10.10 17.89 -9.09
CA GLN A 189 11.22 18.40 -8.29
C GLN A 189 11.55 19.85 -8.68
N ASP A 190 11.64 20.14 -9.98
CA ASP A 190 12.03 21.44 -10.51
C ASP A 190 11.00 22.54 -10.25
N GLN A 191 9.73 22.16 -10.06
CA GLN A 191 8.64 23.06 -9.68
C GLN A 191 8.55 23.33 -8.17
N LYS A 192 9.34 22.62 -7.34
CA LYS A 192 9.25 22.61 -5.87
C LYS A 192 10.63 22.71 -5.22
N LYS A 193 11.48 23.61 -5.73
CA LYS A 193 12.91 23.63 -5.35
C LYS A 193 13.10 24.05 -3.90
N ASP A 194 12.40 25.09 -3.46
CA ASP A 194 12.51 25.60 -2.09
C ASP A 194 11.93 24.58 -1.11
N PHE A 195 10.82 23.95 -1.49
CA PHE A 195 10.20 22.86 -0.76
C PHE A 195 11.14 21.67 -0.58
N TYR A 196 11.71 21.12 -1.66
CA TYR A 196 12.59 19.95 -1.57
C TYR A 196 13.86 20.26 -0.77
N LYS A 197 14.46 21.45 -0.93
CA LYS A 197 15.58 21.88 -0.08
C LYS A 197 15.21 21.87 1.41
N ALA A 198 14.02 22.37 1.76
CA ALA A 198 13.59 22.47 3.14
C ALA A 198 13.26 21.11 3.79
N ILE A 199 12.72 20.14 3.04
CA ILE A 199 12.35 18.83 3.64
C ILE A 199 13.53 17.89 3.87
N ARG A 200 14.72 18.18 3.34
CA ARG A 200 15.88 17.27 3.39
C ARG A 200 16.20 16.78 4.79
N ALA A 201 16.38 17.70 5.73
CA ALA A 201 16.70 17.34 7.10
C ALA A 201 15.60 16.48 7.74
N ASN A 202 14.33 16.74 7.42
CA ASN A 202 13.21 16.01 8.01
C ASN A 202 13.07 14.60 7.43
N THR A 203 13.26 14.43 6.11
CA THR A 203 13.25 13.07 5.50
C THR A 203 14.39 12.20 6.02
N LEU A 204 15.58 12.75 6.27
CA LEU A 204 16.71 12.01 6.85
C LEU A 204 16.49 11.63 8.32
N LYS A 205 15.76 12.44 9.09
CA LYS A 205 15.41 12.15 10.50
C LYS A 205 14.50 10.92 10.67
N ILE A 206 13.94 10.37 9.60
CA ILE A 206 13.12 9.16 9.65
C ILE A 206 13.92 7.95 10.16
N ASP A 207 15.24 7.93 9.97
CA ASP A 207 16.10 6.91 10.59
C ASP A 207 15.99 6.89 12.12
N LEU A 208 15.74 8.04 12.75
CA LEU A 208 15.58 8.17 14.20
C LEU A 208 14.20 7.69 14.69
N MET A 209 13.21 7.59 13.79
CA MET A 209 11.84 7.16 14.11
C MET A 209 11.69 5.62 14.11
N LYS A 210 12.69 4.89 13.61
CA LYS A 210 12.63 3.43 13.46
C LYS A 210 12.35 2.71 14.78
N THR A 211 12.96 3.15 15.88
CA THR A 211 12.75 2.54 17.20
C THR A 211 11.30 2.67 17.66
N GLU A 212 10.68 3.83 17.47
CA GLU A 212 9.27 4.07 17.81
C GLU A 212 8.34 3.19 16.96
N ILE A 213 8.60 3.12 15.65
CA ILE A 213 7.82 2.28 14.72
C ILE A 213 7.89 0.80 15.12
N ILE A 214 9.09 0.27 15.42
CA ILE A 214 9.25 -1.12 15.89
C ILE A 214 8.49 -1.35 17.20
N GLY A 215 8.50 -0.37 18.13
CA GLY A 215 7.69 -0.44 19.35
C GLY A 215 6.20 -0.61 19.06
N TYR A 216 5.66 0.11 18.07
CA TYR A 216 4.28 -0.06 17.64
C TYR A 216 4.00 -1.41 16.96
N LEU A 217 4.95 -1.95 16.19
CA LEU A 217 4.81 -3.31 15.64
C LEU A 217 4.73 -4.36 16.77
N GLN A 218 5.57 -4.23 17.80
CA GLN A 218 5.57 -5.11 18.98
C GLN A 218 4.27 -4.99 19.78
N GLN A 219 3.73 -3.78 19.90
CA GLN A 219 2.44 -3.57 20.55
C GLN A 219 1.30 -4.21 19.76
N LEU A 220 1.28 -4.10 18.42
CA LEU A 220 0.33 -4.84 17.59
C LEU A 220 0.45 -6.36 17.81
N LYS A 221 1.68 -6.90 17.86
CA LYS A 221 1.89 -8.33 18.12
C LYS A 221 1.27 -8.79 19.44
N THR A 222 1.33 -7.95 20.47
CA THR A 222 0.76 -8.23 21.80
C THR A 222 -0.78 -8.23 21.78
N LEU A 223 -1.36 -7.32 20.98
CA LEU A 223 -2.81 -7.20 20.81
C LEU A 223 -3.39 -8.28 19.88
N TYR A 224 -2.61 -8.73 18.89
CA TYR A 224 -3.02 -9.68 17.86
C TYR A 224 -1.90 -10.66 17.53
N ASP A 225 -1.97 -11.87 18.10
CA ASP A 225 -0.91 -12.88 17.98
C ASP A 225 -0.71 -13.37 16.53
N ASP A 226 -1.73 -13.29 15.67
CA ASP A 226 -1.68 -13.70 14.26
C ASP A 226 -1.21 -12.58 13.31
N ALA A 227 -0.80 -11.42 13.85
CA ALA A 227 -0.33 -10.28 13.06
C ALA A 227 0.86 -10.63 12.15
N ILE A 228 0.86 -10.03 10.96
CA ILE A 228 1.96 -10.08 10.00
C ILE A 228 2.64 -8.72 9.87
N PHE A 229 3.94 -8.72 9.65
CA PHE A 229 4.79 -7.53 9.64
C PHE A 229 5.62 -7.50 8.36
N PRO A 230 5.04 -7.01 7.26
CA PRO A 230 5.79 -6.82 6.02
C PRO A 230 6.92 -5.82 6.19
N ASP A 231 7.90 -5.85 5.28
CA ASP A 231 8.94 -4.81 5.22
C ASP A 231 8.29 -3.45 4.89
N ILE A 232 8.87 -2.37 5.40
CA ILE A 232 8.38 -1.01 5.23
C ILE A 232 9.45 -0.19 4.50
N TYR A 233 9.09 0.33 3.33
CA TYR A 233 9.97 1.08 2.47
C TYR A 233 9.59 2.55 2.50
N PHE A 234 10.57 3.40 2.81
CA PHE A 234 10.43 4.84 2.85
C PHE A 234 11.07 5.44 1.61
N VAL A 235 10.27 6.12 0.78
CA VAL A 235 10.66 6.60 -0.54
C VAL A 235 10.31 8.06 -0.73
N ILE A 236 11.05 8.76 -1.58
CA ILE A 236 10.72 10.12 -2.01
C ILE A 236 10.05 10.04 -3.38
N GLY A 237 8.78 10.43 -3.42
CA GLY A 237 7.96 10.35 -4.62
C GLY A 237 7.95 11.62 -5.46
N ARG A 238 6.92 11.74 -6.28
CA ARG A 238 6.59 12.95 -7.06
C ARG A 238 5.40 13.71 -6.47
N TRP A 239 5.23 13.67 -5.15
CA TRP A 239 4.11 14.30 -4.46
C TRP A 239 2.69 13.81 -4.84
N ASN A 240 2.52 12.52 -5.08
CA ASN A 240 1.22 11.97 -5.53
C ASN A 240 0.71 10.75 -4.76
N SER A 241 1.43 10.27 -3.74
CA SER A 241 0.97 9.19 -2.87
C SER A 241 1.70 9.24 -1.53
N ALA A 242 0.96 9.39 -0.44
CA ALA A 242 1.49 9.38 0.93
C ALA A 242 1.88 7.97 1.40
N GLY A 243 1.11 6.97 0.96
CA GLY A 243 1.30 5.57 1.28
C GLY A 243 0.67 4.69 0.19
N THR A 244 1.12 3.45 0.08
CA THR A 244 0.47 2.35 -0.64
C THR A 244 1.10 1.03 -0.21
N ALA A 245 0.60 -0.09 -0.70
CA ALA A 245 1.17 -1.41 -0.42
C ALA A 245 1.43 -2.19 -1.71
N SER A 246 2.40 -3.08 -1.64
CA SER A 246 2.74 -4.06 -2.66
C SER A 246 2.95 -5.42 -2.00
N ASP A 247 3.14 -6.46 -2.80
CA ASP A 247 3.56 -7.77 -2.28
C ASP A 247 4.96 -7.72 -1.62
N ASN A 248 5.81 -6.74 -1.96
CA ASN A 248 7.09 -6.54 -1.27
C ASN A 248 6.96 -5.93 0.13
N GLY A 249 5.85 -5.24 0.40
CA GLY A 249 5.54 -4.61 1.67
C GLY A 249 4.92 -3.22 1.53
N MET A 250 4.97 -2.45 2.61
CA MET A 250 4.39 -1.12 2.71
C MET A 250 5.31 -0.08 2.08
N LEU A 251 4.76 0.83 1.30
CA LEU A 251 5.49 1.86 0.56
C LEU A 251 5.03 3.24 1.02
N ILE A 252 5.89 3.95 1.76
CA ILE A 252 5.56 5.22 2.40
C ILE A 252 6.26 6.36 1.65
N GLY A 253 5.47 7.25 1.05
CA GLY A 253 5.93 8.45 0.37
C GLY A 253 6.23 9.56 1.38
N VAL A 254 7.49 9.66 1.78
CA VAL A 254 7.89 10.50 2.93
C VAL A 254 7.84 11.98 2.64
N ASP A 255 7.86 12.38 1.36
CA ASP A 255 7.75 13.77 0.97
C ASP A 255 6.45 14.39 1.54
N GLN A 256 5.34 13.64 1.63
CA GLN A 256 4.06 14.14 2.16
C GLN A 256 3.91 14.08 3.69
N GLN A 257 4.92 13.60 4.42
CA GLN A 257 4.80 13.22 5.84
C GLN A 257 5.86 13.87 6.74
N VAL A 258 6.45 14.98 6.30
CA VAL A 258 7.62 15.60 6.95
C VAL A 258 7.44 17.09 7.23
N LYS A 259 6.20 17.56 7.42
CA LYS A 259 5.89 18.97 7.64
C LYS A 259 6.41 19.47 8.99
N THR A 260 6.96 20.68 8.94
CA THR A 260 7.37 21.52 10.06
C THR A 260 7.05 22.98 9.72
N PRO A 261 6.90 23.88 10.72
CA PRO A 261 6.47 25.27 10.48
C PRO A 261 7.38 26.08 9.55
N ASP A 262 8.65 25.73 9.47
CA ASP A 262 9.70 26.37 8.66
C ASP A 262 9.70 25.96 7.18
N ILE A 263 8.95 24.91 6.79
CA ILE A 263 8.92 24.47 5.39
C ILE A 263 8.07 25.44 4.55
N PRO A 264 8.63 26.03 3.48
CA PRO A 264 7.88 26.92 2.59
C PRO A 264 6.78 26.14 1.86
N LEU A 265 5.56 26.68 1.89
CA LEU A 265 4.40 26.04 1.27
C LEU A 265 3.98 26.72 -0.05
N HIS A 266 4.66 27.77 -0.48
CA HIS A 266 4.23 28.59 -1.61
C HIS A 266 4.25 27.85 -2.96
N GLU A 267 5.12 26.84 -3.11
CA GLU A 267 5.20 25.96 -4.29
C GLU A 267 4.19 24.79 -4.25
N LEU A 268 3.41 24.66 -3.17
CA LEU A 268 2.40 23.61 -3.01
C LEU A 268 1.01 24.11 -3.43
N SER A 269 0.24 23.25 -4.10
CA SER A 269 -1.18 23.48 -4.36
C SER A 269 -1.99 23.53 -3.06
N LEU A 270 -3.21 24.07 -3.09
CA LEU A 270 -4.11 24.07 -1.92
C LEU A 270 -4.31 22.65 -1.36
N TRP A 271 -4.56 21.68 -2.25
CA TRP A 271 -4.68 20.28 -1.85
C TRP A 271 -3.39 19.78 -1.19
N ALA A 272 -2.23 20.05 -1.77
CA ALA A 272 -0.95 19.64 -1.20
C ALA A 272 -0.70 20.26 0.19
N LYS A 273 -1.07 21.54 0.39
CA LYS A 273 -0.96 22.21 1.71
C LYS A 273 -1.82 21.53 2.78
N ASN A 274 -3.04 21.14 2.42
CA ASN A 274 -3.99 20.50 3.32
C ASN A 274 -3.60 19.04 3.64
N ASN A 275 -2.88 18.38 2.72
CA ASN A 275 -2.50 16.98 2.85
C ASN A 275 -1.04 16.77 3.29
N PHE A 276 -0.28 17.85 3.51
CA PHE A 276 1.08 17.75 4.02
C PHE A 276 1.07 17.56 5.54
N GLN A 277 1.44 16.35 5.99
CA GLN A 277 1.30 15.94 7.38
C GLN A 277 2.56 16.25 8.22
N PRO A 278 2.39 16.61 9.50
CA PRO A 278 3.49 16.80 10.46
C PRO A 278 4.45 15.61 10.54
N ALA A 279 5.75 15.89 10.65
CA ALA A 279 6.80 14.86 10.69
C ALA A 279 6.66 13.88 11.85
N ASP A 280 6.22 14.36 13.02
CA ASP A 280 6.00 13.56 14.23
C ASP A 280 4.79 12.61 14.13
N ARG A 281 3.96 12.76 13.09
CA ARG A 281 2.85 11.83 12.81
C ARG A 281 3.24 10.65 11.94
N LEU A 282 4.43 10.64 11.34
CA LEU A 282 4.84 9.55 10.45
C LEU A 282 4.73 8.15 11.12
N PRO A 283 5.19 7.93 12.36
CA PRO A 283 5.01 6.63 13.02
C PRO A 283 3.54 6.20 13.20
N ILE A 284 2.64 7.18 13.39
CA ILE A 284 1.19 6.95 13.52
C ILE A 284 0.62 6.53 12.18
N VAL A 285 0.98 7.24 11.10
CA VAL A 285 0.58 6.89 9.72
C VAL A 285 1.10 5.51 9.33
N VAL A 286 2.36 5.19 9.64
CA VAL A 286 2.90 3.83 9.41
C VAL A 286 2.08 2.79 10.18
N THR A 287 1.65 3.09 11.40
CA THR A 287 0.84 2.15 12.19
C THR A 287 -0.56 1.97 11.59
N HIS A 288 -1.19 3.02 11.09
CA HIS A 288 -2.45 2.92 10.33
C HIS A 288 -2.31 1.98 9.13
N GLU A 289 -1.32 2.25 8.28
CA GLU A 289 -1.09 1.48 7.05
C GLU A 289 -0.74 0.00 7.33
N LEU A 290 -0.10 -0.28 8.47
CA LEU A 290 0.18 -1.64 8.93
C LEU A 290 -1.12 -2.43 9.18
N ILE A 291 -2.18 -1.78 9.63
CA ILE A 291 -3.47 -2.46 9.89
C ILE A 291 -4.06 -3.01 8.60
N HIS A 292 -3.92 -2.31 7.47
CA HIS A 292 -4.36 -2.82 6.17
C HIS A 292 -3.65 -4.11 5.77
N SER A 293 -2.43 -4.34 6.24
CA SER A 293 -1.72 -5.62 6.02
C SER A 293 -2.37 -6.80 6.75
N GLN A 294 -3.20 -6.53 7.77
CA GLN A 294 -3.91 -7.57 8.54
C GLN A 294 -5.28 -7.90 7.96
N GLN A 295 -5.84 -7.03 7.12
CA GLN A 295 -7.23 -7.10 6.62
C GLN A 295 -7.41 -8.08 5.43
N THR A 296 -6.51 -9.04 5.27
CA THR A 296 -6.47 -9.97 4.12
C THR A 296 -7.57 -11.02 4.11
N LYS A 297 -8.18 -11.28 5.27
CA LYS A 297 -9.25 -12.28 5.42
C LYS A 297 -10.65 -11.65 5.46
N MET A 298 -10.78 -10.33 5.35
CA MET A 298 -12.08 -9.69 5.30
C MET A 298 -12.79 -9.98 3.97
N LYS A 299 -14.13 -10.09 3.99
CA LYS A 299 -14.90 -10.27 2.75
C LYS A 299 -14.94 -8.95 1.98
N GLU A 300 -14.47 -8.92 0.74
CA GLU A 300 -14.61 -7.75 -0.11
C GLU A 300 -16.09 -7.41 -0.37
N ASP A 301 -16.40 -6.11 -0.45
CA ASP A 301 -17.72 -5.57 -0.75
C ASP A 301 -17.57 -4.20 -1.46
N THR A 302 -18.67 -3.61 -1.90
CA THR A 302 -18.73 -2.33 -2.62
C THR A 302 -19.48 -1.25 -1.84
N THR A 303 -20.08 -1.60 -0.70
CA THR A 303 -20.88 -0.70 0.14
C THR A 303 -20.01 0.35 0.84
N LEU A 304 -20.58 1.54 1.09
CA LEU A 304 -19.93 2.55 1.94
C LEU A 304 -19.59 1.99 3.34
N LEU A 305 -20.45 1.15 3.91
CA LEU A 305 -20.22 0.52 5.21
C LEU A 305 -18.92 -0.29 5.23
N PHE A 306 -18.67 -1.08 4.19
CA PHE A 306 -17.41 -1.83 4.05
C PHE A 306 -16.20 -0.89 4.08
N PHE A 307 -16.16 0.11 3.21
CA PHE A 307 -15.01 1.04 3.14
C PHE A 307 -14.83 1.81 4.45
N ALA A 308 -15.93 2.27 5.07
CA ALA A 308 -15.87 2.93 6.36
C ALA A 308 -15.30 2.01 7.44
N VAL A 309 -15.76 0.76 7.55
CA VAL A 309 -15.24 -0.21 8.52
C VAL A 309 -13.77 -0.52 8.25
N VAL A 310 -13.35 -0.68 7.00
CA VAL A 310 -11.93 -0.94 6.64
C VAL A 310 -11.02 0.19 7.11
N GLU A 311 -11.34 1.44 6.78
CA GLU A 311 -10.53 2.60 7.11
C GLU A 311 -10.62 2.97 8.60
N GLY A 312 -11.83 2.97 9.15
CA GLY A 312 -12.05 3.29 10.56
C GLY A 312 -11.51 2.24 11.52
N MET A 313 -11.43 0.96 11.11
CA MET A 313 -10.73 -0.08 11.86
C MET A 313 -9.24 0.18 11.92
N ALA A 314 -8.64 0.64 10.81
CA ALA A 314 -7.24 1.03 10.78
C ALA A 314 -6.97 2.20 11.74
N ASP A 315 -7.82 3.23 11.74
CA ASP A 315 -7.75 4.34 12.71
C ASP A 315 -7.88 3.87 14.16
N PHE A 316 -8.87 3.02 14.44
CA PHE A 316 -9.15 2.55 15.80
C PHE A 316 -8.02 1.68 16.35
N MET A 317 -7.54 0.73 15.55
CA MET A 317 -6.41 -0.10 15.92
C MET A 317 -5.13 0.73 16.05
N CYS A 318 -4.92 1.72 15.18
CA CYS A 318 -3.81 2.67 15.31
C CYS A 318 -3.86 3.43 16.64
N GLU A 319 -5.03 3.91 17.07
CA GLU A 319 -5.18 4.58 18.37
C GLU A 319 -4.93 3.62 19.53
N LEU A 320 -5.43 2.37 19.47
CA LEU A 320 -5.15 1.36 20.51
C LEU A 320 -3.65 1.05 20.65
N ILE A 321 -2.89 1.10 19.56
CA ILE A 321 -1.46 0.80 19.52
C ILE A 321 -0.63 2.01 19.97
N THR A 322 -0.96 3.19 19.46
CA THR A 322 -0.11 4.39 19.58
C THR A 322 -0.57 5.36 20.67
N GLY A 323 -1.81 5.23 21.13
CA GLY A 323 -2.50 6.22 21.97
C GLY A 323 -2.88 7.50 21.23
N LYS A 324 -2.70 7.57 19.91
CA LYS A 324 -2.97 8.76 19.09
C LYS A 324 -3.89 8.40 17.92
N ASN A 325 -4.91 9.24 17.71
CA ASN A 325 -5.85 9.07 16.61
C ASN A 325 -5.30 9.72 15.32
N PRO A 326 -5.16 8.98 14.20
CA PRO A 326 -4.65 9.53 12.94
C PRO A 326 -5.62 10.54 12.29
N SER A 327 -6.93 10.38 12.48
CA SER A 327 -8.01 11.21 11.91
C SER A 327 -8.59 12.23 12.89
N GLN A 328 -7.73 12.85 13.71
CA GLN A 328 -8.15 13.77 14.77
C GLN A 328 -9.08 14.89 14.27
N ARG A 329 -8.89 15.37 13.04
CA ARG A 329 -9.71 16.44 12.45
C ARG A 329 -11.18 16.02 12.30
N GLN A 330 -11.42 14.81 11.81
CA GLN A 330 -12.76 14.25 11.65
C GLN A 330 -13.43 14.06 13.01
N HIS A 331 -12.66 13.59 14.00
CA HIS A 331 -13.12 13.48 15.38
C HIS A 331 -13.54 14.84 15.97
N GLU A 332 -12.70 15.87 15.84
CA GLU A 332 -13.00 17.23 16.32
C GLU A 332 -14.27 17.80 15.68
N PHE A 333 -14.43 17.62 14.36
CA PHE A 333 -15.64 18.04 13.65
C PHE A 333 -16.90 17.33 14.17
N ALA A 334 -16.80 16.01 14.40
CA ALA A 334 -17.92 15.18 14.79
C ALA A 334 -18.32 15.33 16.27
N LYS A 335 -17.45 15.87 17.14
CA LYS A 335 -17.72 16.03 18.59
C LYS A 335 -19.10 16.62 18.90
N THR A 336 -19.52 17.65 18.16
CA THR A 336 -20.82 18.32 18.34
C THR A 336 -21.87 17.90 17.31
N ARG A 337 -21.56 16.96 16.41
CA ARG A 337 -22.37 16.60 15.24
C ARG A 337 -22.64 15.10 15.11
N LYS A 338 -22.36 14.29 16.14
CA LYS A 338 -22.41 12.81 16.08
C LYS A 338 -23.70 12.27 15.47
N LYS A 339 -24.87 12.74 15.94
CA LYS A 339 -26.19 12.34 15.42
C LYS A 339 -26.33 12.69 13.94
N GLN A 340 -26.02 13.93 13.57
CA GLN A 340 -26.13 14.39 12.18
C GLN A 340 -25.27 13.55 11.24
N VAL A 341 -23.99 13.35 11.59
CA VAL A 341 -23.06 12.53 10.80
C VAL A 341 -23.58 11.11 10.63
N TRP A 342 -24.11 10.50 11.69
CA TRP A 342 -24.68 9.16 11.62
C TRP A 342 -25.95 9.08 10.75
N GLU A 343 -26.88 10.03 10.90
CA GLU A 343 -28.10 10.06 10.09
C GLU A 343 -27.80 10.26 8.60
N ASP A 344 -26.79 11.07 8.27
CA ASP A 344 -26.34 11.22 6.88
C ASP A 344 -25.67 9.96 6.35
N PHE A 345 -24.85 9.29 7.17
CA PHE A 345 -24.19 8.05 6.79
C PHE A 345 -25.19 6.92 6.49
N LYS A 346 -26.22 6.76 7.33
CA LYS A 346 -27.24 5.71 7.15
C LYS A 346 -27.97 5.79 5.81
N LYS A 347 -28.13 6.99 5.24
CA LYS A 347 -28.78 7.18 3.93
C LYS A 347 -28.01 6.50 2.80
N GLU A 348 -26.70 6.30 2.96
CA GLU A 348 -25.80 5.83 1.90
C GLU A 348 -25.03 4.55 2.23
N MET A 349 -25.02 4.10 3.50
CA MET A 349 -24.10 3.05 3.97
C MET A 349 -24.18 1.71 3.21
N TYR A 350 -25.35 1.35 2.69
CA TYR A 350 -25.54 0.12 1.89
C TYR A 350 -25.45 0.35 0.37
N LEU A 351 -25.09 1.54 -0.07
CA LEU A 351 -24.92 1.90 -1.48
C LEU A 351 -23.44 1.92 -1.86
N GLN A 352 -23.16 1.76 -3.16
CA GLN A 352 -21.83 1.98 -3.74
C GLN A 352 -21.52 3.48 -3.86
N ARG A 353 -21.49 4.18 -2.72
CA ARG A 353 -21.29 5.63 -2.61
C ARG A 353 -20.14 6.02 -1.68
N TYR A 354 -19.14 5.13 -1.54
CA TYR A 354 -17.98 5.38 -0.68
C TYR A 354 -17.24 6.68 -1.03
N TYR A 355 -17.21 7.07 -2.31
CA TYR A 355 -16.59 8.30 -2.82
C TYR A 355 -17.23 9.60 -2.27
N ASN A 356 -18.36 9.53 -1.57
CA ASN A 356 -18.96 10.65 -0.86
C ASN A 356 -18.39 10.84 0.55
N TRP A 357 -17.59 9.88 1.06
CA TRP A 357 -17.18 9.77 2.46
C TRP A 357 -15.70 9.40 2.67
N ILE A 358 -15.06 8.79 1.67
CA ILE A 358 -13.69 8.26 1.68
C ILE A 358 -12.95 8.79 0.47
N ALA A 359 -11.73 9.30 0.67
CA ALA A 359 -10.86 9.92 -0.33
C ALA A 359 -11.54 11.04 -1.14
N ASN A 360 -12.45 11.79 -0.49
CA ASN A 360 -13.37 12.74 -1.12
C ASN A 360 -12.92 14.21 -0.96
N GLY A 361 -11.61 14.46 -0.91
CA GLY A 361 -11.05 15.81 -0.70
C GLY A 361 -11.46 16.86 -1.73
N ASN A 362 -11.89 16.46 -2.93
CA ASN A 362 -12.46 17.36 -3.94
C ASN A 362 -13.88 17.86 -3.63
N GLN A 363 -14.55 17.28 -2.64
CA GLN A 363 -15.90 17.64 -2.18
C GLN A 363 -15.88 18.35 -0.82
N GLU A 364 -14.69 18.65 -0.29
CA GLU A 364 -14.52 19.20 1.05
C GLU A 364 -15.17 20.57 1.22
N SER A 365 -15.89 20.75 2.33
CA SER A 365 -16.48 22.02 2.74
C SER A 365 -16.41 22.19 4.26
N ALA A 366 -16.73 23.39 4.76
CA ALA A 366 -16.77 23.65 6.21
C ALA A 366 -17.76 22.74 6.96
N GLU A 367 -18.84 22.32 6.30
CA GLU A 367 -19.89 21.47 6.89
C GLU A 367 -19.73 19.98 6.55
N LYS A 368 -18.73 19.62 5.73
CA LYS A 368 -18.41 18.25 5.37
C LYS A 368 -16.91 18.14 5.11
N PRO A 369 -16.08 17.97 6.14
CA PRO A 369 -14.67 17.65 5.94
C PRO A 369 -14.52 16.37 5.14
N ALA A 370 -13.41 16.26 4.42
CA ALA A 370 -13.05 15.03 3.74
C ALA A 370 -12.92 13.87 4.73
N ASP A 371 -13.11 12.65 4.25
CA ASP A 371 -12.79 11.40 4.95
C ASP A 371 -13.63 11.14 6.22
N LEU A 372 -14.82 11.73 6.35
CA LEU A 372 -15.72 11.48 7.48
C LEU A 372 -16.12 10.01 7.64
N GLY A 373 -16.01 9.19 6.60
CA GLY A 373 -16.24 7.75 6.70
C GLY A 373 -15.27 7.05 7.66
N TYR A 374 -14.05 7.57 7.81
CA TYR A 374 -13.06 7.06 8.77
C TYR A 374 -13.58 7.15 10.20
N TYR A 375 -14.11 8.33 10.58
CA TYR A 375 -14.71 8.55 11.90
C TYR A 375 -15.89 7.61 12.18
N VAL A 376 -16.78 7.42 11.20
CA VAL A 376 -17.96 6.54 11.39
C VAL A 376 -17.52 5.09 11.57
N GLY A 377 -16.62 4.60 10.71
CA GLY A 377 -16.07 3.25 10.86
C GLY A 377 -15.32 3.04 12.16
N TYR A 378 -14.56 4.04 12.60
CA TYR A 378 -13.86 4.05 13.87
C TYR A 378 -14.85 3.87 15.02
N GLU A 379 -15.93 4.64 15.05
CA GLU A 379 -16.89 4.57 16.15
C GLU A 379 -17.66 3.24 16.17
N ILE A 380 -17.93 2.63 15.00
CA ILE A 380 -18.51 1.28 14.90
C ILE A 380 -17.53 0.25 15.50
N CYS A 381 -16.26 0.27 15.08
CA CYS A 381 -15.24 -0.65 15.59
C CYS A 381 -15.03 -0.47 17.09
N LYS A 382 -14.94 0.78 17.55
CA LYS A 382 -14.82 1.11 18.97
C LYS A 382 -16.03 0.63 19.77
N ALA A 383 -17.25 0.83 19.28
CA ALA A 383 -18.46 0.38 19.98
C ALA A 383 -18.49 -1.16 20.12
N TYR A 384 -18.13 -1.88 19.05
CA TYR A 384 -17.97 -3.34 19.08
C TYR A 384 -16.91 -3.77 20.11
N TYR A 385 -15.73 -3.15 20.05
CA TYR A 385 -14.64 -3.43 20.98
C TYR A 385 -15.04 -3.15 22.42
N ASP A 386 -15.63 -1.99 22.71
CA ASP A 386 -16.04 -1.58 24.06
C ASP A 386 -17.05 -2.58 24.66
N ARG A 387 -17.98 -3.09 23.86
CA ARG A 387 -19.00 -4.06 24.27
C ARG A 387 -18.47 -5.49 24.45
N ALA A 388 -17.41 -5.85 23.72
CA ALA A 388 -16.87 -7.21 23.77
C ALA A 388 -16.30 -7.54 25.15
N PRO A 389 -16.65 -8.69 25.76
CA PRO A 389 -16.06 -9.13 27.02
C PRO A 389 -14.59 -9.55 26.85
N ASP A 390 -14.26 -10.17 25.71
CA ASP A 390 -12.90 -10.53 25.33
C ASP A 390 -12.40 -9.57 24.24
N LYS A 391 -11.47 -8.69 24.63
CA LYS A 391 -10.87 -7.70 23.73
C LYS A 391 -9.97 -8.33 22.67
N LYS A 392 -9.29 -9.44 22.99
CA LYS A 392 -8.47 -10.16 22.01
C LYS A 392 -9.34 -10.82 20.95
N GLN A 393 -10.47 -11.39 21.36
CA GLN A 393 -11.44 -11.94 20.41
C GLN A 393 -12.03 -10.84 19.52
N ALA A 394 -12.36 -9.67 20.07
CA ALA A 394 -12.86 -8.55 19.27
C ALA A 394 -11.88 -8.12 18.16
N ILE A 395 -10.58 -8.06 18.46
CA ILE A 395 -9.54 -7.75 17.47
C ILE A 395 -9.40 -8.88 16.44
N LYS A 396 -9.53 -10.15 16.85
CA LYS A 396 -9.57 -11.27 15.89
C LYS A 396 -10.77 -11.14 14.96
N ASP A 397 -11.93 -10.75 15.46
CA ASP A 397 -13.16 -10.61 14.67
C ASP A 397 -13.00 -9.52 13.60
N PHE A 398 -12.38 -8.38 13.94
CA PHE A 398 -12.06 -7.30 13.00
C PHE A 398 -11.40 -7.81 11.72
N PHE A 399 -10.34 -8.61 11.85
CA PHE A 399 -9.58 -9.07 10.68
C PHE A 399 -10.22 -10.27 9.95
N ASN A 400 -11.34 -10.80 10.44
CA ASN A 400 -12.03 -11.95 9.86
C ASN A 400 -13.49 -11.66 9.44
N LEU A 401 -13.90 -10.39 9.39
CA LEU A 401 -15.28 -9.98 9.08
C LEU A 401 -15.78 -10.53 7.73
N LYS A 402 -16.97 -11.14 7.75
CA LYS A 402 -17.67 -11.67 6.57
C LYS A 402 -19.04 -11.03 6.31
N ASP A 403 -19.59 -10.36 7.29
CA ASP A 403 -20.87 -9.68 7.23
C ASP A 403 -20.80 -8.34 7.98
N TYR A 404 -20.75 -7.25 7.23
CA TYR A 404 -20.61 -5.89 7.78
C TYR A 404 -21.89 -5.39 8.44
N LYS A 405 -23.06 -5.87 8.00
CA LYS A 405 -24.34 -5.50 8.59
C LYS A 405 -24.49 -6.14 9.97
N ASP A 406 -24.24 -7.43 10.07
CA ASP A 406 -24.23 -8.15 11.35
C ASP A 406 -23.18 -7.56 12.32
N PHE A 407 -22.00 -7.19 11.81
CA PHE A 407 -20.98 -6.50 12.61
C PHE A 407 -21.48 -5.15 13.17
N LEU A 408 -22.13 -4.33 12.34
CA LEU A 408 -22.74 -3.07 12.77
C LEU A 408 -23.82 -3.30 13.84
N GLU A 409 -24.71 -4.27 13.65
CA GLU A 409 -25.77 -4.61 14.62
C GLU A 409 -25.15 -5.05 15.96
N LYS A 410 -24.16 -5.94 15.93
CA LYS A 410 -23.46 -6.42 17.14
C LYS A 410 -22.69 -5.31 17.84
N SER A 411 -22.16 -4.33 17.10
CA SER A 411 -21.44 -3.19 17.68
C SER A 411 -22.28 -2.38 18.66
N GLY A 412 -23.61 -2.40 18.51
CA GLY A 412 -24.52 -1.58 19.32
C GLY A 412 -24.42 -0.07 19.02
N TYR A 413 -23.76 0.31 17.92
CA TYR A 413 -23.50 1.71 17.62
C TYR A 413 -24.79 2.48 17.30
N GLU A 414 -25.74 1.87 16.61
CA GLU A 414 -27.02 2.52 16.29
C GLU A 414 -27.82 2.82 17.56
N GLU A 415 -27.86 1.88 18.51
CA GLU A 415 -28.49 2.05 19.82
C GLU A 415 -27.81 3.16 20.61
N LYS A 416 -26.48 3.19 20.61
CA LYS A 416 -25.69 4.27 21.23
C LYS A 416 -26.06 5.64 20.66
N MET A 417 -26.28 5.76 19.35
CA MET A 417 -26.69 7.02 18.72
C MET A 417 -28.13 7.43 19.07
N LYS A 418 -29.05 6.47 19.21
CA LYS A 418 -30.44 6.73 19.66
C LYS A 418 -30.53 7.28 21.08
N LEU A 419 -29.57 6.91 21.94
CA LEU A 419 -29.50 7.34 23.33
C LEU A 419 -28.79 8.68 23.55
N LEU A 420 -28.15 9.26 22.53
CA LEU A 420 -27.57 10.58 22.65
C LEU A 420 -28.67 11.63 22.90
N PRO A 421 -28.43 12.66 23.72
CA PRO A 421 -29.38 13.74 23.98
C PRO A 421 -29.68 14.57 22.73
#